data_AF-A0AAU2ZUX7-F1
#
_entry.id   AF-A0AAU2ZUX7-F1
#
_cell.length_a   1.000
_cell.length_b   1.000
_cell.length_c   1.000
_cell.angle_alpha   90.00
_cell.angle_beta   90.00
_cell.angle_gamma   90.00
#
_symmetry.space_group_name_H-M   'P 1'
#
loop_
_entity.id
_entity.type
_entity.pdbx_description
1 polymer ?
#
loop_
_entity_poly.entity_id
_entity_poly.type
_entity_poly.pdbx_seq_one_letter_code
_entity_poly.pdbx_strand_id
1 'polypeptide(L)' 'MRTAERVRVREIDGNEGQRLLRIIRRGAGSVVTWRRAQMVLLSAQGMFVAKIAKVTFTSPDRSAT' A
#
# COMPACT_ATOMS: atom_id res chain seq x y z
N MET A 1 -0.65 -22.23 -24.22
CA MET A 1 -0.34 -21.05 -23.38
C MET A 1 -1.66 -20.34 -23.08
N ARG A 2 -2.11 -20.27 -21.82
CA ARG A 2 -3.29 -19.45 -21.46
C ARG A 2 -2.81 -18.01 -21.35
N THR A 3 -3.17 -17.16 -22.31
CA THR A 3 -2.95 -15.71 -22.22
C THR A 3 -3.73 -15.20 -21.00
N ALA A 4 -3.02 -14.65 -20.00
CA ALA A 4 -3.68 -14.09 -18.83
C ALA A 4 -4.52 -12.88 -19.25
N GLU A 5 -5.75 -12.81 -18.74
CA GLU A 5 -6.62 -11.66 -18.94
C GLU A 5 -5.96 -10.38 -18.39
N ARG A 6 -6.17 -9.25 -19.05
CA ARG A 6 -5.60 -7.97 -18.62
C ARG A 6 -6.22 -7.53 -17.28
N VAL A 7 -5.37 -7.15 -16.33
CA VAL A 7 -5.80 -6.57 -15.05
C VAL A 7 -6.41 -5.19 -15.30
N ARG A 8 -7.62 -4.96 -14.78
CA ARG A 8 -8.26 -3.63 -14.76
C ARG A 8 -7.98 -2.95 -13.41
N VAL A 9 -7.70 -1.65 -13.45
CA VAL A 9 -7.46 -0.83 -12.26
C VAL A 9 -8.67 0.07 -12.03
N ARG A 10 -9.10 0.21 -10.77
CA ARG A 10 -10.12 1.18 -10.35
C ARG A 10 -9.58 2.06 -9.22
N GLU A 11 -10.22 3.20 -9.03
CA GLU A 11 -9.97 4.07 -7.87
C GLU A 11 -10.38 3.39 -6.56
N ILE A 12 -9.69 3.76 -5.49
CA ILE A 12 -10.09 3.38 -4.13
C ILE A 12 -11.19 4.31 -3.63
N ASP A 13 -12.19 3.74 -2.99
CA ASP A 13 -13.21 4.56 -2.33
C ASP A 13 -12.73 5.03 -0.93
N GLY A 14 -13.50 5.94 -0.32
CA GLY A 14 -13.17 6.49 0.99
C GLY A 14 -13.12 5.44 2.12
N ASN A 15 -13.96 4.41 2.06
CA ASN A 15 -13.98 3.34 3.07
C ASN A 15 -12.75 2.43 2.95
N GLU A 16 -12.36 2.09 1.72
CA GLU A 16 -11.12 1.39 1.42
C GLU A 16 -9.91 2.19 1.89
N GLY A 17 -9.88 3.49 1.60
CA GLY A 17 -8.85 4.41 2.09
C GLY A 17 -8.77 4.42 3.63
N GLN A 18 -9.90 4.52 4.32
CA GLN A 18 -9.95 4.48 5.79
C GLN A 18 -9.46 3.14 6.36
N ARG A 19 -9.77 2.03 5.70
CA ARG A 19 -9.28 0.70 6.09
C ARG A 19 -7.77 0.61 5.97
N LEU A 20 -7.20 1.09 4.87
CA LEU A 20 -5.74 1.14 4.68
C LEU A 20 -5.07 2.05 5.71
N LEU A 21 -5.65 3.21 5.99
CA LEU A 21 -5.16 4.13 7.03
C LEU A 21 -5.19 3.50 8.42
N ARG A 22 -6.19 2.67 8.72
CA ARG A 22 -6.27 1.94 10.00
C ARG A 22 -5.14 0.92 10.12
N ILE A 23 -4.82 0.20 9.05
CA ILE A 23 -3.68 -0.74 9.01
C ILE A 23 -2.37 0.00 9.29
N ILE A 24 -2.13 1.13 8.59
CA ILE A 24 -0.89 1.89 8.75
C ILE A 24 -0.76 2.48 10.16
N ARG A 25 -1.85 3.05 10.69
CA ARG A 25 -1.86 3.71 12.00
C ARG A 25 -1.71 2.75 13.18
N ARG A 26 -2.30 1.55 13.10
CA ARG A 26 -2.28 0.60 14.22
C ARG A 26 -0.88 0.06 14.52
N GLY A 27 0.02 0.01 13.53
CA GLY A 27 1.43 -0.36 13.72
C GLY A 27 1.70 -1.77 14.27
N ALA A 28 0.66 -2.57 14.52
CA ALA A 28 0.72 -3.93 15.03
C ALA A 28 0.09 -4.90 14.01
N GLY A 29 0.80 -5.99 13.71
CA GLY A 29 0.41 -6.99 12.71
C GLY A 29 1.54 -7.34 11.73
N SER A 30 1.21 -8.00 10.63
CA SER A 30 2.18 -8.38 9.59
C SER A 30 2.79 -7.14 8.93
N VAL A 31 4.13 -7.05 8.99
CA VAL A 31 4.94 -6.05 8.27
C VAL A 31 4.57 -6.01 6.78
N VAL A 32 4.34 -7.17 6.15
CA VAL A 32 3.97 -7.24 4.73
C VAL A 32 2.62 -6.58 4.48
N THR A 33 1.63 -6.82 5.33
CA THR A 33 0.31 -6.19 5.22
C THR A 33 0.41 -4.69 5.41
N TRP A 34 1.22 -4.24 6.37
CA TRP A 34 1.47 -2.82 6.59
C TRP A 34 2.13 -2.15 5.38
N ARG A 35 3.17 -2.78 4.80
CA ARG A 35 3.88 -2.25 3.63
C ARG A 35 3.00 -2.19 2.39
N ARG A 36 2.17 -3.23 2.15
CA ARG A 36 1.21 -3.24 1.04
C ARG A 36 0.15 -2.14 1.21
N ALA A 37 -0.33 -1.92 2.43
CA ALA A 37 -1.28 -0.84 2.68
C ALA A 37 -0.67 0.54 2.39
N GLN A 38 0.59 0.75 2.76
CA GLN A 38 1.34 1.96 2.45
C GLN A 38 1.51 2.16 0.94
N MET A 39 1.94 1.12 0.21
CA MET A 39 2.09 1.19 -1.26
C MET A 39 0.78 1.58 -1.96
N VAL A 40 -0.34 0.95 -1.58
CA VAL A 40 -1.65 1.23 -2.20
C VAL A 40 -2.11 2.66 -1.91
N LEU A 41 -1.98 3.13 -0.66
CA LEU A 41 -2.37 4.49 -0.29
C LEU A 41 -1.53 5.56 -1.00
N LEU A 42 -0.21 5.37 -1.08
CA LEU A 42 0.67 6.31 -1.76
C LEU A 42 0.41 6.35 -3.27
N SER A 43 0.08 5.21 -3.87
CA SER A 43 -0.32 5.12 -5.27
C SER A 43 -1.62 5.86 -5.52
N ALA A 44 -2.61 5.68 -4.64
CA ALA A 44 -3.91 6.35 -4.74
C ALA A 44 -3.83 7.88 -4.55
N GLN A 45 -2.78 8.39 -3.92
CA GLN A 45 -2.51 9.83 -3.81
C GLN A 45 -1.86 10.43 -5.07
N GLY A 46 -1.67 9.65 -6.14
CA GLY A 46 -1.01 10.10 -7.36
C GLY A 46 0.49 10.35 -7.18
N MET A 47 1.11 9.74 -6.16
CA MET A 47 2.52 9.95 -5.89
C MET A 47 3.39 9.23 -6.94
N PHE A 48 4.47 9.87 -7.38
CA PHE A 48 5.40 9.27 -8.35
C PHE A 48 5.98 7.94 -7.85
N VAL A 49 6.05 6.95 -8.74
CA VAL A 49 6.54 5.60 -8.42
C VAL A 49 7.93 5.61 -7.80
N ALA A 50 8.84 6.47 -8.28
CA ALA A 50 10.18 6.62 -7.70
C ALA A 50 10.14 7.07 -6.22
N LYS A 51 9.21 7.96 -5.86
CA LYS A 51 9.02 8.42 -4.48
C LYS A 51 8.36 7.34 -3.63
N ILE A 52 7.43 6.57 -4.19
CA ILE A 52 6.83 5.40 -3.52
C ILE A 52 7.94 4.39 -3.21
N ALA A 53 8.76 4.03 -4.19
CA ALA A 53 9.87 3.10 -4.02
C ALA A 53 10.84 3.56 -2.92
N LYS A 54 11.21 4.85 -2.89
CA LYS A 54 12.03 5.41 -1.81
C LYS A 54 11.41 5.12 -0.44
N VAL A 55 10.17 5.52 -0.22
CA VAL A 55 9.48 5.30 1.07
C VAL A 55 9.33 3.80 1.38
N THR A 56 8.95 3.00 0.39
CA THR A 56 8.64 1.57 0.52
C THR A 56 9.86 0.66 0.63
N PHE A 57 11.06 1.09 0.26
CA PHE A 57 12.26 0.25 0.39
C PHE A 57 13.27 0.78 1.40
N THR A 58 13.25 2.09 1.73
CA THR A 58 14.28 2.67 2.61
C THR A 58 13.76 3.08 3.98
N SER A 59 12.45 3.27 4.18
CA SER A 59 11.92 3.60 5.51
C SER A 59 11.87 2.34 6.39
N PRO A 60 12.26 2.42 7.68
CA PRO A 60 12.10 1.31 8.62
C PRO A 60 10.64 0.87 8.69
N ASP A 61 10.43 -0.44 8.84
CA ASP A 61 9.11 -0.96 9.17
C ASP A 61 8.75 -0.59 10.60
N ARG A 62 7.48 -0.20 10.83
CA ARG A 62 6.92 -0.24 12.18
C ARG A 62 6.52 -1.69 12.47
N SER A 63 7.47 -2.52 12.85
CA SER A 63 7.15 -3.69 13.67
C SER A 63 6.85 -3.18 15.08
N ALA A 64 5.68 -3.53 15.62
CA ALA A 64 5.45 -3.43 17.05
C ALA A 64 6.57 -4.23 17.75
N THR A 65 7.40 -3.53 18.51
CA THR A 65 8.33 -4.13 19.46
C THR A 65 7.59 -5.02 20.44
#